data_AF-A0A090KHF6-F1
#
_entry.id   AF-A0A090KHF6-F1
#
_cell.length_a   1.000
_cell.length_b   1.000
_cell.length_c   1.000
_cell.angle_alpha   90.00
_cell.angle_beta   90.00
_cell.angle_gamma   90.00
#
_symmetry.space_group_name_H-M   'P 1'
#
loop_
_entity.id
_entity.type
_entity.pdbx_description
1 polymer ?
#
loop_
_entity_poly.entity_id
_entity_poly.type
_entity_poly.pdbx_seq_one_letter_code
_entity_poly.pdbx_strand_id
1 'polypeptide(L)'
;MTSDHSYAAWVKQFDTIGARERIVLRRDLRALPRHPLISIVMPVYNPDLVHVSSAIDSVRAQIYENWELCIADDASMDASVARTLKQYATADSRIKVTFRQRNGRIAACSNSAMELATGEWVALLDQDDLLTEHALAVVAATIGEHPGAGLIYSDEDKIDQSGARCCPFFNTGQSSARS
;
A
#
# COMPACT_ATOMS: atom_id res chain seq x y z
N MET A 1 2.35 20.84 18.45
CA MET A 1 0.97 20.74 17.94
C MET A 1 0.91 21.46 16.61
N THR A 2 0.13 20.93 15.67
CA THR A 2 -0.16 21.37 14.28
C THR A 2 0.77 20.85 13.17
N SER A 3 0.38 19.74 12.52
CA SER A 3 0.59 19.54 11.06
C SER A 3 -0.28 18.47 10.39
N ASP A 4 -1.14 17.70 11.07
CA ASP A 4 -1.87 16.59 10.39
C ASP A 4 -3.08 16.99 9.53
N HIS A 5 -3.60 18.22 9.66
CA HIS A 5 -4.77 18.65 8.90
C HIS A 5 -4.48 19.08 7.44
N SER A 6 -3.21 19.14 7.03
CA SER A 6 -2.80 19.65 5.71
C SER A 6 -2.73 18.56 4.64
N TYR A 7 -2.28 17.35 4.98
CA TYR A 7 -1.97 16.31 3.99
C TYR A 7 -3.23 15.65 3.41
N ALA A 8 -4.18 15.25 4.26
CA ALA A 8 -5.46 14.68 3.82
C ALA A 8 -6.28 15.65 2.96
N ALA A 9 -6.17 16.96 3.22
CA ALA A 9 -6.79 18.00 2.39
C ALA A 9 -6.07 18.17 1.04
N TRP A 10 -4.75 18.01 1.01
CA TRP A 10 -3.92 18.12 -0.20
C TRP A 10 -4.10 16.93 -1.15
N VAL A 11 -4.11 15.69 -0.64
CA VAL A 11 -4.42 14.48 -1.44
C VAL A 11 -5.80 14.59 -2.09
N LYS A 12 -6.78 15.09 -1.33
CA LYS A 12 -8.14 15.36 -1.84
C LYS A 12 -8.19 16.46 -2.92
N GLN A 13 -7.15 17.28 -3.02
CA GLN A 13 -7.10 18.43 -3.92
C GLN A 13 -6.18 18.23 -5.14
N PHE A 14 -5.17 17.35 -5.06
CA PHE A 14 -4.15 17.20 -6.11
C PHE A 14 -3.92 15.78 -6.63
N ASP A 15 -4.49 14.75 -6.00
CA ASP A 15 -4.29 13.34 -6.38
C ASP A 15 -5.62 12.61 -6.69
N THR A 16 -6.67 13.39 -6.95
CA THR A 16 -7.99 12.86 -7.30
C THR A 16 -8.15 12.79 -8.81
N ILE A 17 -8.29 11.58 -9.35
CA ILE A 17 -8.74 11.41 -10.72
C ILE A 17 -10.20 11.87 -10.85
N GLY A 18 -10.57 12.38 -12.02
CA GLY A 18 -11.92 12.86 -12.30
C GLY A 18 -12.96 11.74 -12.36
N ALA A 19 -14.25 12.06 -12.21
CA ALA A 19 -15.32 11.07 -12.32
C ALA A 19 -15.31 10.31 -13.66
N ARG A 20 -14.98 11.02 -14.76
CA ARG A 20 -14.84 10.43 -16.09
C ARG A 20 -13.68 9.45 -16.17
N GLU A 21 -12.53 9.80 -15.58
CA GLU A 21 -11.35 8.93 -15.54
C GLU A 21 -11.63 7.66 -14.74
N ARG A 22 -12.31 7.77 -13.59
CA ARG A 22 -12.77 6.58 -12.83
C ARG A 22 -13.64 5.66 -13.68
N ILE A 23 -14.57 6.19 -14.48
CA ILE A 23 -15.43 5.40 -15.36
C ILE A 23 -14.60 4.68 -16.44
N VAL A 24 -13.68 5.39 -17.07
CA VAL A 24 -12.80 4.82 -18.10
C VAL A 24 -11.92 3.73 -17.50
N LEU A 25 -11.26 4.01 -16.38
CA LEU A 25 -10.41 3.06 -15.68
C LEU A 25 -11.17 1.79 -15.29
N ARG A 26 -12.39 1.92 -14.73
CA ARG A 26 -13.24 0.75 -14.40
C ARG A 26 -13.63 -0.07 -15.63
N ARG A 27 -13.90 0.59 -16.76
CA ARG A 27 -14.21 -0.10 -18.01
C ARG A 27 -12.98 -0.87 -18.51
N ASP A 28 -11.83 -0.22 -18.52
CA ASP A 28 -10.59 -0.80 -19.02
C ASP A 28 -10.12 -1.96 -18.14
N LEU A 29 -10.24 -1.82 -16.81
CA LEU A 29 -10.02 -2.90 -15.85
C LEU A 29 -10.88 -4.13 -16.14
N ARG A 30 -12.17 -3.96 -16.45
CA ARG A 30 -13.08 -5.09 -16.81
C ARG A 30 -12.71 -5.76 -18.12
N ALA A 31 -11.96 -5.09 -18.98
CA ALA A 31 -11.49 -5.63 -20.25
C ALA A 31 -10.12 -6.31 -20.13
N LEU A 32 -9.47 -6.28 -18.96
CA LEU A 32 -8.21 -6.96 -18.76
C LEU A 32 -8.37 -8.47 -18.95
N PRO A 33 -7.44 -9.14 -19.64
CA PRO A 33 -7.52 -10.58 -19.90
C PRO A 33 -7.36 -11.40 -18.62
N ARG A 34 -6.71 -10.85 -17.59
CA ARG A 34 -6.55 -11.44 -16.26
C ARG A 34 -6.70 -10.36 -15.20
N HIS A 35 -7.20 -10.78 -14.05
CA HIS A 35 -7.30 -9.95 -12.84
C HIS A 35 -6.41 -10.57 -11.77
N PRO A 36 -5.09 -10.30 -11.76
CA PRO A 36 -4.20 -10.85 -10.75
C PRO A 36 -4.62 -10.43 -9.35
N LEU A 37 -4.59 -11.35 -8.38
CA LEU A 37 -4.76 -10.99 -6.98
C LEU A 37 -3.46 -10.33 -6.49
N ILE A 38 -3.56 -9.09 -6.00
CA ILE A 38 -2.43 -8.35 -5.43
C ILE A 38 -2.54 -8.41 -3.91
N SER A 39 -1.53 -8.96 -3.24
CA SER A 39 -1.43 -8.99 -1.77
C SER A 39 -0.62 -7.79 -1.30
N ILE A 40 -1.23 -6.90 -0.55
CA ILE A 40 -0.56 -5.77 0.07
C ILE A 40 -0.07 -6.21 1.44
N VAL A 41 1.23 -6.17 1.67
CA VAL A 41 1.88 -6.59 2.93
C VAL A 41 2.20 -5.34 3.74
N MET A 42 1.60 -5.24 4.93
CA MET A 42 1.72 -4.09 5.81
C MET A 42 2.18 -4.52 7.21
N PRO A 43 3.47 -4.36 7.54
CA PRO A 43 3.95 -4.53 8.90
C PRO A 43 3.50 -3.35 9.78
N VAL A 44 3.01 -3.64 10.98
CA VAL A 44 2.50 -2.64 11.94
C VAL A 44 3.24 -2.75 13.27
N TYR A 45 3.70 -1.62 13.82
CA TYR A 45 4.25 -1.54 15.17
C TYR A 45 4.10 -0.13 15.75
N ASN A 46 3.36 -0.02 16.85
CA ASN A 46 3.05 1.24 17.55
C ASN A 46 2.74 2.41 16.61
N PRO A 47 1.82 2.25 15.63
CA PRO A 47 1.45 3.34 14.74
C PRO A 47 0.71 4.45 15.49
N ASP A 48 0.72 5.65 14.89
CA ASP A 48 -0.39 6.57 15.11
C ASP A 48 -1.68 5.96 14.53
N LEU A 49 -2.75 5.93 15.32
CA LEU A 49 -4.03 5.34 14.90
C LEU A 49 -4.61 6.03 13.66
N VAL A 50 -4.41 7.34 13.50
CA VAL A 50 -4.89 8.10 12.33
C VAL A 50 -4.15 7.65 11.08
N HIS A 51 -2.84 7.42 11.18
CA HIS A 51 -2.01 7.01 10.04
C HIS A 51 -2.38 5.60 9.57
N VAL A 52 -2.38 4.61 10.47
CA VAL A 52 -2.71 3.23 10.09
C VAL A 52 -4.15 3.09 9.58
N SER A 53 -5.09 3.82 10.16
CA SER A 53 -6.48 3.83 9.68
C SER A 53 -6.57 4.43 8.27
N SER A 54 -5.86 5.54 8.03
CA SER A 54 -5.82 6.19 6.71
C SER A 54 -5.14 5.30 5.66
N ALA A 55 -4.05 4.62 6.02
CA ALA A 55 -3.37 3.67 5.14
C ALA A 55 -4.32 2.52 4.73
N ILE A 56 -4.99 1.89 5.70
CA ILE A 56 -5.98 0.84 5.44
C ILE A 56 -7.13 1.37 4.58
N ASP A 57 -7.67 2.56 4.87
CA ASP A 57 -8.76 3.13 4.10
C ASP A 57 -8.33 3.50 2.67
N SER A 58 -7.07 3.88 2.43
CA SER A 58 -6.54 4.11 1.08
C SER A 58 -6.49 2.83 0.23
N VAL A 59 -6.20 1.68 0.86
CA VAL A 59 -6.28 0.36 0.22
C VAL A 59 -7.74 -0.01 -0.05
N ARG A 60 -8.64 0.24 0.90
CA ARG A 60 -10.08 -0.02 0.72
C ARG A 60 -10.72 0.81 -0.39
N ALA A 61 -10.20 2.02 -0.62
CA ALA A 61 -10.66 2.95 -1.64
C ALA A 61 -10.17 2.62 -3.07
N GLN A 62 -9.33 1.59 -3.24
CA GLN A 62 -8.79 1.22 -4.55
C GLN A 62 -9.90 0.89 -5.55
N ILE A 63 -9.78 1.43 -6.76
CA ILE A 63 -10.71 1.18 -7.87
C ILE A 63 -10.58 -0.24 -8.40
N TYR A 64 -9.37 -0.80 -8.36
CA TYR A 64 -9.14 -2.22 -8.60
C TYR A 64 -9.58 -3.00 -7.37
N GLU A 65 -10.44 -4.01 -7.54
CA GLU A 65 -11.12 -4.68 -6.43
C GLU A 65 -10.46 -6.01 -6.00
N ASN A 66 -9.62 -6.60 -6.85
CA ASN A 66 -9.02 -7.92 -6.62
C ASN A 66 -7.70 -7.82 -5.86
N TRP A 67 -7.80 -7.44 -4.60
CA TRP A 67 -6.67 -7.33 -3.68
C TRP A 67 -6.99 -7.96 -2.33
N GLU A 68 -5.93 -8.20 -1.57
CA GLU A 68 -6.02 -8.51 -0.15
C GLU A 68 -4.98 -7.70 0.63
N LEU A 69 -5.31 -7.33 1.87
CA LEU A 69 -4.43 -6.59 2.74
C LEU A 69 -4.01 -7.48 3.90
N CYS A 70 -2.73 -7.81 3.94
CA CYS A 70 -2.10 -8.71 4.88
C CYS A 70 -1.32 -7.90 5.91
N ILE A 71 -1.85 -7.82 7.13
CA ILE A 71 -1.30 -7.02 8.22
C ILE A 71 -0.70 -7.93 9.29
N ALA A 72 0.50 -7.61 9.75
CA ALA A 72 1.05 -8.19 10.96
C ALA A 72 1.31 -7.10 12.00
N ASP A 73 0.70 -7.21 13.17
CA ASP A 73 1.03 -6.35 14.31
C ASP A 73 2.19 -6.96 15.12
N ASP A 74 3.30 -6.23 15.24
CA ASP A 74 4.55 -6.68 15.88
C ASP A 74 4.57 -6.44 17.39
N ALA A 75 3.48 -6.85 18.07
CA ALA A 75 3.25 -6.65 19.49
C ALA A 75 3.22 -5.16 19.88
N SER A 76 2.32 -4.39 19.25
CA SER A 76 2.07 -3.00 19.65
C SER A 76 1.63 -2.92 21.12
N MET A 77 2.11 -1.90 21.83
CA MET A 77 1.86 -1.72 23.26
C MET A 77 0.45 -1.20 23.54
N ASP A 78 -0.08 -0.38 22.65
CA ASP A 78 -1.43 0.15 22.79
C ASP A 78 -2.46 -0.87 22.29
N ALA A 79 -3.32 -1.33 23.20
CA ALA A 79 -4.41 -2.24 22.89
C ALA A 79 -5.43 -1.67 21.90
N SER A 80 -5.46 -0.35 21.71
CA SER A 80 -6.29 0.31 20.69
C SER A 80 -5.89 -0.11 19.27
N VAL A 81 -4.60 -0.33 18.99
CA VAL A 81 -4.08 -0.76 17.67
C VAL A 81 -4.70 -2.11 17.31
N ALA A 82 -4.57 -3.10 18.20
CA ALA A 82 -5.13 -4.43 17.97
C ALA A 82 -6.66 -4.41 17.84
N ARG A 83 -7.34 -3.50 18.54
CA ARG A 83 -8.79 -3.33 18.41
C ARG A 83 -9.16 -2.77 17.04
N THR A 84 -8.48 -1.72 16.58
CA THR A 84 -8.70 -1.09 15.28
C THR A 84 -8.46 -2.08 14.14
N LEU A 85 -7.35 -2.82 14.16
CA LEU A 85 -7.05 -3.82 13.12
C LEU A 85 -8.11 -4.93 13.06
N LYS A 86 -8.59 -5.41 14.21
CA LYS A 86 -9.68 -6.41 14.27
C LYS A 86 -11.00 -5.87 13.71
N GLN A 87 -11.31 -4.60 13.94
CA GLN A 87 -12.50 -3.96 13.39
C GLN A 87 -12.45 -3.92 11.87
N TYR A 88 -11.30 -3.52 11.28
CA TYR A 88 -11.12 -3.54 9.83
C TYR A 88 -11.23 -4.95 9.25
N ALA A 89 -10.57 -5.94 9.86
CA ALA A 89 -10.65 -7.35 9.43
C ALA A 89 -12.07 -7.94 9.50
N THR A 90 -12.88 -7.47 10.46
CA THR A 90 -14.29 -7.87 10.58
C THR A 90 -15.16 -7.19 9.53
N ALA A 91 -14.84 -5.94 9.17
CA ALA A 91 -15.63 -5.12 8.24
C ALA A 91 -15.36 -5.44 6.76
N ASP A 92 -14.17 -5.93 6.41
CA ASP A 92 -13.80 -6.29 5.04
C ASP A 92 -13.01 -7.60 5.03
N SER A 93 -13.59 -8.66 4.43
CA SER A 93 -12.99 -10.00 4.42
C SER A 93 -11.71 -10.11 3.60
N ARG A 94 -11.35 -9.08 2.82
CA ARG A 94 -10.06 -8.99 2.13
C ARG A 94 -8.92 -8.57 3.05
N ILE A 95 -9.22 -8.09 4.26
CA ILE A 95 -8.23 -7.67 5.25
C ILE A 95 -7.95 -8.83 6.21
N LYS A 96 -6.72 -9.32 6.19
CA LYS A 96 -6.22 -10.41 7.03
C LYS A 96 -5.23 -9.83 8.04
N VAL A 97 -5.37 -10.21 9.31
CA VAL A 97 -4.51 -9.68 10.38
C VAL A 97 -3.95 -10.81 11.23
N THR A 98 -2.65 -10.77 11.50
CA THR A 98 -1.99 -11.61 12.50
C THR A 98 -1.36 -10.75 13.61
N PHE A 99 -1.34 -11.28 14.83
CA PHE A 99 -0.80 -10.59 16.00
C PHE A 99 0.39 -11.38 16.54
N ARG A 100 1.58 -10.77 16.47
CA ARG A 100 2.80 -11.40 16.96
C ARG A 100 2.86 -11.26 18.49
N GLN A 101 3.40 -12.29 19.16
CA GLN A 101 3.54 -12.29 20.61
C GLN A 101 4.75 -11.47 21.11
N ARG A 102 5.72 -11.23 20.23
CA ARG A 102 6.95 -10.50 20.53
C ARG A 102 7.36 -9.65 19.34
N ASN A 103 7.89 -8.46 19.63
CA ASN A 103 8.48 -7.60 18.62
C ASN A 103 9.68 -8.32 17.96
N GLY A 104 9.59 -8.56 16.66
CA GLY A 104 10.66 -9.11 15.83
C GLY A 104 11.23 -8.12 14.84
N ARG A 105 10.84 -6.84 14.95
CA ARG A 105 11.19 -5.74 14.05
C ARG A 105 10.65 -5.96 12.64
N ILE A 106 10.99 -5.03 11.75
CA ILE A 106 10.46 -4.96 10.38
C ILE A 106 10.54 -6.29 9.64
N ALA A 107 11.70 -6.96 9.60
CA ALA A 107 11.88 -8.17 8.80
C ALA A 107 10.96 -9.32 9.25
N ALA A 108 10.89 -9.59 10.56
CA ALA A 108 10.05 -10.67 11.05
C ALA A 108 8.57 -10.31 10.96
N CYS A 109 8.21 -9.05 11.18
CA CYS A 109 6.85 -8.55 11.03
C CYS A 109 6.37 -8.69 9.56
N SER A 110 7.16 -8.19 8.61
CA SER A 110 6.88 -8.32 7.17
C SER A 110 6.75 -9.78 6.75
N ASN A 111 7.58 -10.69 7.27
CA ASN A 111 7.46 -12.12 6.97
C ASN A 111 6.14 -12.71 7.51
N SER A 112 5.72 -12.34 8.73
CA SER A 112 4.43 -12.80 9.26
C SER A 112 3.23 -12.24 8.48
N ALA A 113 3.33 -11.02 7.95
CA ALA A 113 2.32 -10.48 7.05
C ALA A 113 2.36 -11.21 5.70
N MET A 114 3.54 -11.50 5.17
CA MET A 114 3.74 -12.28 3.94
C MET A 114 3.15 -13.69 4.02
N GLU A 115 3.21 -14.36 5.18
CA GLU A 115 2.60 -15.68 5.39
C GLU A 115 1.06 -15.68 5.21
N LEU A 116 0.41 -14.53 5.31
CA LEU A 116 -1.03 -14.38 5.05
C LEU A 116 -1.36 -14.18 3.56
N ALA A 117 -0.36 -13.82 2.75
CA ALA A 117 -0.50 -13.48 1.35
C ALA A 117 -0.73 -14.73 0.48
N THR A 118 -1.67 -14.62 -0.43
CA THR A 118 -2.14 -15.67 -1.34
C THR A 118 -2.27 -15.20 -2.78
N GLY A 119 -2.04 -13.91 -3.03
CA GLY A 119 -2.00 -13.31 -4.36
C GLY A 119 -0.78 -13.70 -5.17
N GLU A 120 -0.93 -13.55 -6.49
CA GLU A 120 0.14 -13.79 -7.48
C GLU A 120 1.21 -12.70 -7.40
N TRP A 121 0.83 -11.50 -6.96
CA TRP A 121 1.70 -10.35 -6.81
C TRP A 121 1.68 -9.85 -5.38
N VAL A 122 2.83 -9.34 -4.94
CA VAL A 122 2.98 -8.73 -3.61
C VAL A 122 3.40 -7.28 -3.76
N ALA A 123 2.70 -6.39 -3.07
CA ALA A 123 3.07 -4.99 -2.87
C ALA A 123 3.41 -4.77 -1.39
N LEU A 124 4.42 -3.97 -1.11
CA LEU A 124 4.76 -3.55 0.25
C LEU A 124 4.11 -2.19 0.51
N LEU A 125 3.55 -1.99 1.69
CA LEU A 125 2.98 -0.71 2.11
C LEU A 125 3.30 -0.48 3.59
N ASP A 126 3.89 0.68 3.90
CA ASP A 126 4.15 1.06 5.28
C ASP A 126 2.87 1.55 5.97
N GLN A 127 2.82 1.39 7.30
CA GLN A 127 1.64 1.70 8.13
C GLN A 127 1.24 3.19 8.16
N ASP A 128 2.09 4.08 7.64
CA ASP A 128 1.91 5.53 7.57
C ASP A 128 1.89 6.09 6.15
N ASP A 129 1.91 5.22 5.13
CA ASP A 129 1.82 5.60 3.72
C ASP A 129 0.40 5.42 3.15
N LEU A 130 0.07 6.21 2.14
CA LEU A 130 -1.22 6.17 1.44
C LEU A 130 -1.02 5.72 -0.02
N LEU A 131 -1.94 4.91 -0.51
CA LEU A 131 -2.05 4.63 -1.94
C LEU A 131 -3.05 5.58 -2.61
N THR A 132 -2.68 6.07 -3.80
CA THR A 132 -3.62 6.77 -4.68
C THR A 132 -4.72 5.80 -5.11
N GLU A 133 -5.97 6.25 -5.27
CA GLU A 133 -7.13 5.35 -5.48
C GLU A 133 -7.05 4.47 -6.76
N HIS A 134 -6.13 4.81 -7.67
CA HIS A 134 -5.92 4.12 -8.95
C HIS A 134 -4.60 3.34 -9.00
N ALA A 135 -3.79 3.34 -7.93
CA ALA A 135 -2.47 2.70 -7.89
C ALA A 135 -2.53 1.23 -8.29
N LEU A 136 -3.41 0.43 -7.66
CA LEU A 136 -3.51 -1.00 -7.97
C LEU A 136 -4.09 -1.27 -9.36
N ALA A 137 -4.86 -0.34 -9.91
CA ALA A 137 -5.38 -0.46 -11.27
C ALA A 137 -4.26 -0.32 -12.32
N VAL A 138 -3.34 0.63 -12.10
CA VAL A 138 -2.15 0.79 -12.93
C VAL A 138 -1.30 -0.47 -12.85
N VAL A 139 -1.02 -0.98 -11.65
CA VAL A 139 -0.25 -2.22 -11.46
C VAL A 139 -0.90 -3.39 -12.19
N ALA A 140 -2.21 -3.60 -12.03
CA ALA A 140 -2.92 -4.70 -12.69
C ALA A 140 -2.86 -4.61 -14.23
N ALA A 141 -2.98 -3.41 -14.80
CA ALA A 141 -2.84 -3.19 -16.23
C ALA A 141 -1.41 -3.50 -16.71
N THR A 142 -0.39 -2.99 -15.99
CA THR A 142 1.03 -3.24 -16.30
C THR A 142 1.38 -4.73 -16.28
N ILE A 143 0.84 -5.50 -15.32
CA ILE A 143 1.01 -6.96 -15.27
C ILE A 143 0.44 -7.61 -16.55
N GLY A 144 -0.74 -7.16 -16.98
CA GLY A 144 -1.39 -7.68 -18.19
C GLY A 144 -0.61 -7.36 -19.48
N GLU A 145 0.00 -6.19 -19.56
CA GLU A 145 0.81 -5.75 -20.70
C GLU A 145 2.19 -6.44 -20.75
N HIS A 146 2.71 -6.83 -19.58
CA HIS A 146 4.04 -7.41 -19.44
C HIS A 146 4.00 -8.77 -18.71
N PRO A 147 3.51 -9.85 -19.36
CA PRO A 147 3.37 -11.16 -18.73
C PRO A 147 4.70 -11.82 -18.31
N GLY A 148 5.84 -11.27 -18.71
CA GLY A 148 7.19 -11.71 -18.29
C GLY A 148 7.80 -10.86 -17.17
N ALA A 149 7.08 -9.86 -16.64
CA ALA A 149 7.57 -9.04 -15.54
C ALA A 149 7.70 -9.87 -14.26
N GLY A 150 8.79 -9.66 -13.51
CA GLY A 150 8.98 -10.23 -12.17
C GLY A 150 9.01 -9.18 -11.05
N LEU A 151 9.03 -7.89 -11.41
CA LEU A 151 9.04 -6.76 -10.49
C LEU A 151 8.44 -5.54 -11.18
N ILE A 152 7.59 -4.81 -10.47
CA ILE A 152 7.07 -3.50 -10.86
C ILE A 152 7.47 -2.54 -9.75
N TYR A 153 8.03 -1.39 -10.12
CA TYR A 153 8.39 -0.32 -9.18
C TYR A 153 7.59 0.93 -9.53
N SER A 154 6.98 1.55 -8.53
CA SER A 154 6.34 2.85 -8.62
C SER A 154 7.16 3.87 -7.85
N ASP A 155 7.33 5.07 -8.39
CA ASP A 155 8.02 6.15 -7.68
C ASP A 155 7.28 6.49 -6.38
N GLU A 156 8.03 6.66 -5.30
CA GLU A 156 7.55 7.12 -3.99
C GLU A 156 7.91 8.61 -3.83
N ASP A 157 6.91 9.49 -3.69
CA ASP A 157 7.14 10.89 -3.38
C ASP A 157 7.08 11.11 -1.86
N LYS A 158 8.24 11.35 -1.23
CA LYS A 158 8.33 11.84 0.16
C LYS A 158 8.30 13.36 0.15
N ILE A 159 7.20 13.96 0.64
CA ILE A 159 7.06 15.42 0.72
C ILE A 159 7.16 15.86 2.18
N ASP A 160 8.08 16.78 2.47
CA ASP A 160 8.24 17.35 3.81
C ASP A 160 7.18 18.44 4.12
N GLN A 161 7.13 18.89 5.37
CA GLN A 161 6.18 19.89 5.88
C GLN A 161 6.25 21.27 5.16
N SER A 162 7.19 21.49 4.25
CA SER A 162 7.36 22.74 3.48
C SER A 162 6.93 22.63 2.02
N GLY A 163 6.49 21.46 1.55
CA GLY A 163 6.08 21.25 0.17
C GLY A 163 7.25 21.30 -0.84
N ALA A 164 8.48 21.22 -0.36
CA ALA A 164 9.67 21.11 -1.21
C ALA A 164 9.98 19.63 -1.47
N ARG A 165 10.13 19.28 -2.75
CA ARG A 165 10.65 17.97 -3.18
C ARG A 165 12.08 17.83 -2.69
N CYS A 166 12.33 17.02 -1.67
CA CYS A 166 13.67 16.75 -1.19
C CYS A 166 14.08 15.32 -1.55
N CYS A 167 15.05 15.22 -2.47
CA CYS A 167 15.87 14.06 -2.83
C CYS A 167 15.34 13.11 -3.93
N PRO A 168 15.52 13.43 -5.24
CA PRO A 168 15.60 12.39 -6.25
C PRO A 168 16.88 11.55 -6.04
N PHE A 169 16.74 10.29 -5.63
CA PHE A 169 17.85 9.35 -5.63
C PHE A 169 17.97 8.70 -7.02
N PHE A 170 18.77 9.30 -7.89
CA PHE A 170 19.15 8.66 -9.16
C PHE A 170 20.18 7.56 -8.87
N ASN A 171 19.80 6.29 -9.10
CA ASN A 171 20.77 5.20 -9.12
C ASN A 171 21.55 5.24 -10.44
N THR A 172 22.51 6.14 -10.57
CA THR A 172 23.52 6.06 -11.64
C THR A 172 24.66 5.16 -11.16
N GLY A 173 24.54 3.88 -11.50
CA GLY A 173 25.53 2.86 -11.17
C GLY A 173 25.64 1.75 -12.22
N GLN A 174 25.78 2.11 -13.50
CA GLN A 174 26.44 1.18 -14.43
C GLN A 174 27.92 1.10 -14.06
N SER A 175 28.36 -0.04 -13.54
CA SER A 175 29.76 -0.45 -13.65
C SER A 175 29.83 -1.80 -14.34
N SER A 176 30.07 -1.76 -15.65
CA SER A 176 30.63 -2.88 -16.38
C SER A 176 32.01 -3.19 -15.80
N ALA A 177 32.18 -4.36 -15.19
CA ALA A 177 33.50 -4.94 -14.98
C ALA A 177 33.58 -6.23 -15.78
N ARG A 178 34.26 -6.15 -16.93
CA ARG A 178 34.82 -7.30 -17.61
C ARG A 178 36.03 -7.78 -16.81
N SER A 179 36.08 -9.07 -16.55
CA SER A 179 37.28 -9.91 -16.68
C SER A 179 36.82 -11.35 -16.84
#